data_AF-A0A3N5Q2E8-F1
#
_entry.id   AF-A0A3N5Q2E8-F1
#
_cell.length_a   1.000
_cell.length_b   1.000
_cell.length_c   1.000
_cell.angle_alpha   90.00
_cell.angle_beta   90.00
_cell.angle_gamma   90.00
#
_symmetry.space_group_name_H-M   'P 1'
#
loop_
_entity.id
_entity.type
_entity.pdbx_description
1 polymer ?
#
loop_
_entity_poly.entity_id
_entity_poly.type
_entity_poly.pdbx_seq_one_letter_code
_entity_poly.pdbx_strand_id
1 'polypeptide(L)'
;MKNIANTFAAFIIFTSFLFSQPQPLTILHVNDSHSTLEAIGPRDANLKGTLGGVSRVATLVGMTKMTEPNVLFLHAGDISIGDVFFNKNIQIPELQILDAIGVDAMTLGNHEFDLGPSTLLYAFSQS
;
A
#
# COMPACT_ATOMS: atom_id res chain seq x y z
N MET A 1 12.35 -17.13 45.59
CA MET A 1 11.37 -16.80 44.53
C MET A 1 11.97 -15.98 43.38
N LYS A 2 12.69 -14.87 43.64
CA LYS A 2 13.33 -14.06 42.56
C LYS A 2 14.28 -14.85 41.64
N ASN A 3 15.08 -15.78 42.19
CA ASN A 3 15.99 -16.59 41.38
C ASN A 3 15.25 -17.54 40.42
N ILE A 4 14.11 -18.10 40.84
CA ILE A 4 13.28 -18.99 40.00
C ILE A 4 12.66 -18.20 38.86
N ALA A 5 12.14 -16.99 39.13
CA ALA A 5 11.59 -16.11 38.09
C ALA A 5 12.65 -15.70 37.07
N ASN A 6 13.87 -15.38 37.52
CA ASN A 6 14.98 -15.02 36.64
C ASN A 6 15.45 -16.20 35.77
N THR A 7 15.55 -17.40 36.34
CA THR A 7 15.90 -18.60 35.58
C THR A 7 14.82 -18.94 34.56
N PHE A 8 13.55 -18.77 34.91
CA PHE A 8 12.43 -18.99 33.99
C PHE A 8 12.43 -17.96 32.84
N ALA A 9 12.67 -16.69 33.13
CA ALA A 9 12.81 -15.65 32.11
C ALA A 9 14.00 -15.91 31.18
N ALA A 10 15.16 -16.29 31.73
CA ALA A 10 16.34 -16.66 30.95
C ALA A 10 16.08 -17.86 30.05
N PHE A 11 15.34 -18.86 30.53
CA PHE A 11 14.93 -20.01 29.74
C PHE A 11 14.01 -19.61 28.57
N ILE A 12 12.99 -18.78 28.82
CA ILE A 12 12.11 -18.27 27.76
C ILE A 12 12.93 -17.54 26.68
N ILE A 13 13.76 -16.58 27.08
CA ILE A 13 14.59 -15.80 26.15
C ILE A 13 15.48 -16.73 25.32
N PHE A 14 16.17 -17.67 25.97
CA PHE A 14 17.04 -18.63 25.30
C PHE A 14 16.27 -19.50 24.30
N THR A 15 15.11 -20.02 24.68
CA THR A 15 14.26 -20.81 23.77
C THR A 15 13.75 -20.00 22.58
N SER A 16 13.39 -18.73 22.76
CA SER A 16 12.97 -17.86 21.66
C SER A 16 14.07 -17.67 20.61
N PHE A 17 15.34 -17.55 21.04
CA PHE A 17 16.47 -17.49 20.11
C PHE A 17 16.70 -18.81 19.38
N LEU A 18 16.53 -19.96 20.05
CA LEU A 18 16.68 -21.28 19.43
C LEU A 18 15.63 -21.56 18.36
N PHE A 19 14.40 -21.05 18.51
CA PHE A 19 13.32 -21.23 17.55
C PHE A 19 13.23 -20.11 16.49
N SER A 20 14.11 -19.10 16.55
CA SER A 20 14.16 -18.03 15.55
C SER A 20 14.58 -18.59 14.19
N GLN A 21 13.77 -18.35 13.16
CA GLN A 21 14.07 -18.73 11.78
C GLN A 21 14.00 -17.49 10.88
N PRO A 22 14.85 -17.40 9.83
CA PRO A 22 14.71 -16.36 8.82
C PRO A 22 13.30 -16.39 8.22
N GLN A 23 12.61 -15.26 8.27
CA GLN A 23 11.31 -15.06 7.64
C GLN A 23 11.52 -14.10 6.46
N PRO A 24 11.27 -14.54 5.21
CA PRO A 24 11.32 -13.63 4.08
C PRO A 24 10.18 -12.62 4.20
N LEU A 25 10.48 -11.35 3.88
CA LEU A 25 9.52 -10.27 3.78
C LEU A 25 9.57 -9.70 2.37
N THR A 26 8.46 -9.80 1.66
CA THR A 26 8.30 -9.23 0.32
C THR A 26 7.67 -7.84 0.44
N ILE A 27 8.39 -6.82 -0.01
CA ILE A 27 7.89 -5.45 -0.02
C ILE A 27 7.51 -5.09 -1.46
N LEU A 28 6.22 -4.93 -1.69
CA LEU A 28 5.68 -4.31 -2.89
C LEU A 28 5.48 -2.82 -2.59
N HIS A 29 5.86 -1.95 -3.51
CA HIS A 29 5.58 -0.53 -3.36
C HIS A 29 5.24 0.13 -4.69
N VAL A 30 4.42 1.18 -4.59
CA VAL A 30 4.16 2.15 -5.66
C VAL A 30 4.27 3.56 -5.08
N ASN A 31 4.40 4.54 -5.96
CA ASN A 31 4.46 5.96 -5.63
C ASN A 31 3.89 6.77 -6.78
N ASP A 32 3.61 8.05 -6.53
CA ASP A 32 3.35 9.04 -7.59
C ASP A 32 2.28 8.56 -8.59
N SER A 33 1.20 7.94 -8.07
CA SER A 33 0.12 7.41 -8.91
C SER A 33 -0.61 8.54 -9.63
N HIS A 34 -0.65 9.76 -9.05
CA HIS A 34 -1.18 10.97 -9.69
C HIS A 34 -2.51 10.75 -10.40
N SER A 35 -3.47 10.08 -9.74
CA SER A 35 -4.78 9.74 -10.31
C SER A 35 -4.75 8.97 -11.65
N THR A 36 -3.63 8.36 -12.02
CA THR A 36 -3.47 7.53 -13.23
C THR A 36 -4.04 6.14 -12.97
N LEU A 37 -5.36 6.08 -12.80
CA LEU A 37 -6.08 4.85 -12.47
C LEU A 37 -6.15 3.89 -13.65
N GLU A 38 -6.29 4.43 -14.86
CA GLU A 38 -6.38 3.65 -16.08
C GLU A 38 -5.01 3.42 -16.72
N ALA A 39 -4.98 2.40 -17.57
CA ALA A 39 -3.84 2.07 -18.39
C ALA A 39 -3.47 3.20 -19.37
N ILE A 40 -2.18 3.58 -19.41
CA ILE A 40 -1.64 4.59 -20.33
C ILE A 40 -0.69 3.98 -21.39
N GLY A 41 -0.06 4.82 -22.22
CA GLY A 41 0.91 4.39 -23.23
C GLY A 41 0.29 3.97 -24.56
N PRO A 42 1.08 3.37 -25.48
CA PRO A 42 0.59 2.85 -26.75
C PRO A 42 -0.60 1.93 -26.53
N ARG A 43 -1.61 2.02 -27.40
CA ARG A 43 -2.81 1.19 -27.31
C ARG A 43 -2.60 -0.14 -28.03
N ASP A 44 -3.10 -1.21 -27.42
CA ASP A 44 -3.16 -2.52 -28.05
C ASP A 44 -4.29 -2.61 -29.10
N ALA A 45 -4.46 -3.79 -29.71
CA ALA A 45 -5.51 -4.04 -30.70
C ALA A 45 -6.95 -3.85 -30.14
N ASN A 46 -7.11 -3.85 -28.81
CA ASN A 46 -8.38 -3.63 -28.12
C ASN A 46 -8.52 -2.20 -27.59
N LEU A 47 -7.67 -1.27 -28.05
CA LEU A 47 -7.63 0.13 -27.65
C LEU A 47 -7.27 0.39 -26.18
N LYS A 48 -6.70 -0.60 -25.47
CA LYS A 48 -6.27 -0.45 -24.07
C LYS A 48 -4.83 0.01 -23.98
N GLY A 49 -4.54 0.92 -23.03
CA GLY A 49 -3.17 1.31 -22.73
C GLY A 49 -2.31 0.12 -22.30
N THR A 50 -1.04 0.13 -22.67
CA THR A 50 -0.11 -0.98 -22.41
C THR A 50 0.72 -0.82 -21.14
N LEU A 51 0.72 0.36 -20.51
CA LEU A 51 1.53 0.69 -19.33
C LEU A 51 0.65 1.04 -18.12
N GLY A 52 1.10 0.68 -16.92
CA GLY A 52 0.44 1.04 -15.66
C GLY A 52 -1.01 0.54 -15.55
N GLY A 53 -1.85 1.27 -14.83
CA GLY A 53 -3.25 0.92 -14.59
C GLY A 53 -3.45 0.11 -13.32
N VAL A 54 -4.38 0.57 -12.49
CA VAL A 54 -4.59 0.10 -11.13
C VAL A 54 -5.08 -1.35 -11.07
N SER A 55 -5.82 -1.79 -12.08
CA SER A 55 -6.26 -3.19 -12.21
C SER A 55 -5.11 -4.18 -12.41
N ARG A 56 -4.05 -3.77 -13.12
CA ARG A 56 -2.85 -4.59 -13.30
C ARG A 56 -2.02 -4.64 -12.01
N VAL A 57 -1.91 -3.52 -11.30
CA VAL A 57 -1.29 -3.48 -9.97
C VAL A 57 -2.04 -4.41 -9.01
N ALA A 58 -3.36 -4.31 -8.95
CA ALA A 58 -4.21 -5.17 -8.11
C ALA A 58 -4.00 -6.66 -8.40
N THR A 59 -3.91 -7.02 -9.69
CA THR A 59 -3.67 -8.40 -10.12
C THR A 59 -2.32 -8.90 -9.62
N LEU A 60 -1.25 -8.10 -9.80
CA LEU A 60 0.09 -8.47 -9.37
C LEU A 60 0.18 -8.59 -7.84
N VAL A 61 -0.37 -7.62 -7.09
CA VAL A 61 -0.43 -7.66 -5.63
C VAL A 61 -1.18 -8.90 -5.15
N GLY A 62 -2.35 -9.19 -5.73
CA GLY A 62 -3.13 -10.38 -5.38
C GLY A 62 -2.36 -11.68 -5.66
N MET A 63 -1.70 -11.78 -6.81
CA MET A 63 -0.86 -12.93 -7.15
C MET A 63 0.29 -13.11 -6.16
N THR A 64 1.02 -12.04 -5.85
CA THR A 64 2.12 -12.09 -4.88
C THR A 64 1.64 -12.47 -3.49
N LYS A 65 0.52 -11.91 -3.01
CA LYS A 65 -0.08 -12.26 -1.71
C LYS A 65 -0.56 -13.73 -1.65
N MET A 66 -0.85 -14.36 -2.79
CA MET A 66 -1.18 -15.80 -2.85
C MET A 66 0.06 -16.70 -2.86
N THR A 67 1.21 -16.23 -3.35
CA THR A 67 2.42 -17.06 -3.52
C THR A 67 3.47 -16.84 -2.44
N GLU A 68 3.51 -15.67 -1.81
CA GLU A 68 4.52 -15.27 -0.83
C GLU A 68 3.94 -15.22 0.60
N PRO A 69 4.69 -15.67 1.63
CA PRO A 69 4.16 -15.84 2.99
C PRO A 69 3.98 -14.54 3.78
N ASN A 70 4.87 -13.55 3.60
CA ASN A 70 4.80 -12.25 4.28
C ASN A 70 4.96 -11.13 3.25
N VAL A 71 3.87 -10.45 2.93
CA VAL A 71 3.86 -9.39 1.93
C VAL A 71 3.40 -8.09 2.58
N LEU A 72 4.17 -7.01 2.39
CA LEU A 72 3.74 -5.64 2.65
C LEU A 72 3.56 -4.93 1.32
N PHE A 73 2.40 -4.31 1.12
CA PHE A 73 2.13 -3.45 -0.01
C PHE A 73 2.00 -1.99 0.45
N LEU A 74 2.89 -1.13 -0.04
CA LEU A 74 3.05 0.24 0.45
C LEU A 74 2.83 1.29 -0.67
N HIS A 75 2.32 2.46 -0.31
CA HIS A 75 2.24 3.62 -1.22
C HIS A 75 3.03 4.82 -0.67
N ALA A 76 3.92 5.42 -1.48
CA ALA A 76 4.82 6.47 -1.01
C ALA A 76 4.28 7.91 -1.12
N GLY A 77 2.96 8.12 -1.16
CA GLY A 77 2.37 9.45 -1.39
C GLY A 77 2.13 9.81 -2.86
N ASP A 78 1.56 10.99 -3.08
CA ASP A 78 1.17 11.57 -4.37
C ASP A 78 0.20 10.66 -5.15
N ILE A 79 -0.91 10.34 -4.48
CA ILE A 79 -2.05 9.65 -5.11
C ILE A 79 -2.90 10.62 -5.92
N SER A 80 -2.85 11.89 -5.52
CA SER A 80 -3.72 12.97 -5.99
C SER A 80 -3.11 13.68 -7.20
N ILE A 81 -3.97 14.29 -8.03
CA ILE A 81 -3.63 15.27 -9.07
C ILE A 81 -2.95 14.66 -10.29
N GLY A 82 -3.76 14.37 -11.32
CA GLY A 82 -3.28 14.03 -12.65
C GLY A 82 -4.33 13.63 -13.69
N ASP A 83 -5.61 13.42 -13.30
CA ASP A 83 -6.67 13.05 -14.25
C ASP A 83 -8.05 13.65 -13.88
N VAL A 84 -9.01 13.63 -14.82
CA VAL A 84 -10.39 14.14 -14.67
C VAL A 84 -11.14 13.53 -13.47
N PHE A 85 -10.76 12.31 -13.06
CA PHE A 85 -11.33 11.64 -11.89
C PHE A 85 -11.04 12.40 -10.59
N PHE A 86 -9.84 12.96 -10.44
CA PHE A 86 -9.48 13.81 -9.30
C PHE A 86 -10.36 15.06 -9.24
N ASN A 87 -10.50 15.75 -10.37
CA ASN A 87 -11.23 17.02 -10.46
C ASN A 87 -12.71 16.91 -10.05
N LYS A 88 -13.29 15.71 -10.14
CA LYS A 88 -14.70 15.48 -9.81
C LYS A 88 -14.92 15.06 -8.36
N ASN A 89 -14.01 14.25 -7.81
CA ASN A 89 -14.28 13.51 -6.58
C ASN A 89 -13.29 13.80 -5.44
N ILE A 90 -12.29 14.66 -5.68
CA ILE A 90 -11.37 15.14 -4.64
C ILE A 90 -10.72 13.94 -3.91
N GLN A 91 -9.85 13.20 -4.59
CA GLN A 91 -9.02 12.08 -4.06
C GLN A 91 -9.74 10.89 -3.38
N ILE A 92 -11.07 10.92 -3.21
CA ILE A 92 -11.85 9.84 -2.58
C ILE A 92 -11.75 8.51 -3.35
N PRO A 93 -11.91 8.46 -4.69
CA PRO A 93 -11.80 7.21 -5.43
C PRO A 93 -10.42 6.57 -5.30
N GLU A 94 -9.36 7.37 -5.29
CA GLU A 94 -7.99 6.90 -5.12
C GLU A 94 -7.82 6.20 -3.77
N LEU A 95 -8.27 6.81 -2.68
CA LEU A 95 -8.21 6.21 -1.34
C LEU A 95 -9.01 4.89 -1.26
N GLN A 96 -10.23 4.88 -1.80
CA GLN A 96 -11.07 3.67 -1.84
C GLN A 96 -10.43 2.53 -2.65
N ILE A 97 -9.76 2.87 -3.75
CA ILE A 97 -9.05 1.90 -4.58
C ILE A 97 -7.83 1.33 -3.85
N LEU A 98 -7.04 2.17 -3.16
CA LEU A 98 -5.89 1.70 -2.39
C LEU A 98 -6.32 0.76 -1.26
N ASP A 99 -7.41 1.07 -0.56
CA ASP A 99 -8.01 0.18 0.44
C ASP A 99 -8.46 -1.15 -0.19
N ALA A 100 -9.17 -1.09 -1.32
CA ALA A 100 -9.66 -2.28 -2.02
C ALA A 100 -8.54 -3.19 -2.56
N ILE A 101 -7.38 -2.64 -2.96
CA ILE A 101 -6.21 -3.43 -3.38
C ILE A 101 -5.46 -4.01 -2.15
N GLY A 102 -5.70 -3.45 -0.97
CA GLY A 102 -5.06 -3.87 0.28
C GLY A 102 -3.67 -3.28 0.43
N VAL A 103 -3.53 -1.96 0.25
CA VAL A 103 -2.35 -1.22 0.71
C VAL A 103 -2.31 -1.28 2.24
N ASP A 104 -1.18 -1.71 2.79
CA ASP A 104 -0.98 -1.87 4.23
C ASP A 104 -0.63 -0.55 4.92
N ALA A 105 0.11 0.33 4.22
CA ALA A 105 0.40 1.67 4.69
C ALA A 105 0.73 2.64 3.55
N MET A 106 0.43 3.91 3.78
CA MET A 106 0.74 5.00 2.88
C MET A 106 1.31 6.19 3.65
N THR A 107 2.28 6.90 3.07
CA THR A 107 2.67 8.25 3.52
C THR A 107 1.95 9.32 2.68
N LEU A 108 1.87 10.55 3.21
CA LEU A 108 1.40 11.70 2.45
C LEU A 108 2.56 12.29 1.63
N GLY A 109 2.33 12.55 0.35
CA GLY A 109 3.19 13.33 -0.51
C GLY A 109 2.80 14.82 -0.49
N ASN A 110 3.37 15.62 -1.39
CA ASN A 110 3.02 17.05 -1.45
C ASN A 110 1.64 17.28 -2.07
N HIS A 111 1.21 16.48 -3.04
CA HIS A 111 -0.03 16.72 -3.77
C HIS A 111 -1.29 16.39 -2.97
N GLU A 112 -1.18 15.64 -1.88
CA GLU A 112 -2.27 15.46 -0.92
C GLU A 112 -2.71 16.78 -0.24
N PHE A 113 -1.88 17.83 -0.31
CA PHE A 113 -2.15 19.13 0.34
C PHE A 113 -2.54 20.25 -0.61
N ASP A 114 -2.61 20.01 -1.92
CA ASP A 114 -2.85 21.07 -2.92
C ASP A 114 -4.24 21.73 -2.77
N LEU A 115 -5.23 20.99 -2.26
CA LEU A 115 -6.56 21.53 -1.91
C LEU A 115 -6.69 21.95 -0.44
N GLY A 116 -5.57 21.94 0.29
CA GLY A 116 -5.45 22.31 1.69
C GLY A 116 -5.75 21.17 2.68
N PRO A 117 -5.25 21.25 3.92
CA PRO A 117 -5.38 20.19 4.92
C PRO A 117 -6.83 19.84 5.29
N SER A 118 -7.75 20.81 5.25
CA SER A 118 -9.17 20.57 5.54
C SER A 118 -9.82 19.64 4.51
N THR A 119 -9.44 19.79 3.25
CA THR A 119 -9.92 18.95 2.16
C THR A 119 -9.36 17.54 2.25
N LEU A 120 -8.07 17.42 2.58
CA LEU A 120 -7.44 16.13 2.85
C LEU A 120 -8.14 15.38 4.00
N LEU A 121 -8.41 16.08 5.12
CA LEU A 121 -9.12 15.51 6.26
C LEU A 121 -10.55 15.08 5.88
N TYR A 122 -11.23 15.87 5.05
CA TYR A 122 -12.54 15.51 4.52
C TYR A 122 -12.46 14.22 3.70
N ALA A 123 -11.50 14.11 2.77
CA ALA A 123 -11.34 12.90 1.95
C ALA A 123 -11.15 11.64 2.81
N PHE A 124 -10.30 11.69 3.84
CA PHE A 124 -10.12 10.57 4.78
C PHE A 124 -11.38 10.21 5.58
N SER A 125 -12.29 11.16 5.79
CA SER A 125 -13.56 10.87 6.47
C SER A 125 -14.59 10.16 5.58
N GLN A 126 -14.34 10.12 4.27
CA GLN A 126 -15.24 9.53 3.26
C GLN A 126 -14.70 8.21 2.66
N SER A 127 -13.41 7.92 2.89
CA SER A 127 -12.74 6.69 2.43
C SER A 127 -12.98 5.53 3.38
#